data_AF-A0A167YVD4-F1
#
_entry.id   AF-A0A167YVD4-F1
#
_cell.length_a   1.000
_cell.length_b   1.000
_cell.length_c   1.000
_cell.angle_alpha   90.00
_cell.angle_beta   90.00
_cell.angle_gamma   90.00
#
_symmetry.space_group_name_H-M   'P 1'
#
loop_
_entity.id
_entity.type
_entity.pdbx_description
1 polymer ?
#
loop_
_entity_poly.entity_id
_entity_poly.type
_entity_poly.pdbx_seq_one_letter_code
_entity_poly.pdbx_strand_id
1 'polypeptide(L)' 'MMSMGMMLNMLFWIIIIGFAIYGMILLIMKPFENKSNHALNILKERLARGEIDAEEYEEKKRLLKD' A
#
# COMPACT_ATOMS: atom_id res chain seq x y z
N MET A 1 39.17 -18.67 16.19
CA MET A 1 38.64 -18.89 14.83
C MET A 1 37.16 -19.18 14.97
N MET A 2 36.28 -18.27 14.55
CA MET A 2 34.84 -18.59 14.55
C MET A 2 34.61 -19.70 13.53
N SER A 3 33.98 -20.79 13.96
CA SER A 3 33.65 -21.91 13.08
C SER A 3 32.79 -21.39 11.92
N MET A 4 33.11 -21.84 10.70
CA MET A 4 32.36 -21.49 9.48
C MET A 4 30.86 -21.75 9.64
N GLY A 5 30.47 -22.75 10.44
CA GLY A 5 29.07 -23.05 10.75
C GLY A 5 28.35 -21.95 11.55
N MET A 6 29.07 -21.19 12.38
CA MET A 6 28.50 -20.10 13.17
C MET A 6 28.21 -18.87 12.30
N MET A 7 29.09 -18.58 11.33
CA MET A 7 28.88 -17.50 10.36
C MET A 7 27.68 -17.77 9.44
N LEU A 8 27.54 -19.00 8.95
CA LEU A 8 26.40 -19.39 8.10
C LEU A 8 25.06 -19.29 8.84
N ASN A 9 25.01 -19.71 10.10
CA ASN A 9 23.81 -19.58 10.93
C ASN A 9 23.44 -18.11 11.15
N MET A 10 24.41 -17.26 11.44
CA MET A 10 24.17 -15.82 11.61
C MET A 10 23.65 -15.15 10.33
N LEU A 11 24.22 -15.48 9.17
CA LEU A 11 23.74 -15.01 7.86
C LEU A 11 22.29 -15.44 7.59
N PHE A 12 21.94 -16.68 7.92
CA PHE A 12 20.59 -17.21 7.74
C PHE A 12 19.56 -16.42 8.57
N TRP A 13 19.86 -16.13 9.84
CA TRP A 13 18.98 -15.32 10.68
C TRP A 13 18.82 -13.88 10.20
N ILE A 14 19.89 -13.27 9.71
CA ILE A 14 19.85 -11.91 9.13
C ILE A 14 18.91 -11.86 7.92
N ILE A 15 18.97 -12.87 7.05
CA ILE A 15 18.10 -12.96 5.87
C ILE A 15 16.63 -13.14 6.30
N ILE A 16 16.35 -14.04 7.25
CA ILE A 16 15.00 -14.27 7.77
C ILE A 16 14.40 -12.99 8.36
N ILE A 17 15.16 -12.29 9.21
CA ILE A 17 14.71 -11.05 9.85
C ILE A 17 14.50 -9.96 8.78
N GLY A 18 15.41 -9.85 7.82
CA GLY A 18 15.28 -8.92 6.69
C GLY A 18 14.01 -9.16 5.88
N PHE A 19 13.70 -10.42 5.55
CA PHE A 19 12.46 -10.79 4.86
C PHE A 19 11.21 -10.52 5.69
N ALA A 20 11.25 -10.78 7.00
CA ALA A 20 10.13 -10.50 7.89
C ALA A 20 9.83 -8.99 7.95
N ILE A 21 10.86 -8.16 8.08
CA ILE A 21 10.73 -6.69 8.07
C ILE A 21 10.23 -6.21 6.71
N TYR A 22 10.81 -6.70 5.61
CA TYR A 22 10.40 -6.34 4.25
C TYR A 22 8.94 -6.72 3.97
N GLY A 23 8.53 -7.93 4.37
CA GLY A 23 7.15 -8.40 4.29
C GLY A 23 6.19 -7.54 5.11
N MET A 24 6.59 -7.15 6.32
CA MET A 24 5.78 -6.28 7.17
C MET A 24 5.65 -4.86 6.58
N ILE A 25 6.73 -4.30 6.03
CA ILE A 25 6.69 -3.00 5.33
C ILE A 25 5.76 -3.09 4.11
N LEU A 26 5.86 -4.14 3.30
CA LEU A 26 4.96 -4.33 2.16
C LEU A 26 3.50 -4.46 2.60
N LEU A 27 3.21 -5.24 3.64
CA LEU A 27 1.83 -5.40 4.13
C LEU A 27 1.26 -4.12 4.74
N ILE A 28 2.09 -3.29 5.38
CA ILE A 28 1.66 -1.99 5.92
C ILE A 28 1.54 -0.95 4.79
N MET A 29 2.41 -0.97 3.79
CA MET A 29 2.36 -0.06 2.64
C MET A 29 1.21 -0.38 1.67
N LYS A 30 0.63 -1.59 1.69
CA LYS A 30 -0.33 -2.04 0.66
C LYS A 30 -1.83 -1.82 0.97
N PRO A 31 -2.27 -1.28 2.13
CA PRO A 31 -3.62 -0.70 2.18
C PRO A 31 -3.75 0.60 2.98
N PHE A 32 -2.69 1.38 3.16
CA PHE A 32 -2.84 2.81 3.44
C PHE A 32 -2.94 3.61 2.14
N GLU A 33 -3.82 3.18 1.23
CA GLU A 33 -4.48 4.17 0.40
C GLU A 33 -5.31 5.03 1.35
N ASN A 34 -4.73 6.19 1.68
CA ASN A 34 -5.36 7.30 2.39
C ASN A 34 -6.88 7.28 2.19
N LYS A 35 -7.66 7.45 3.25
CA LYS A 35 -9.13 7.63 3.17
C LYS A 35 -9.58 8.60 2.06
N SER A 36 -8.74 9.58 1.69
CA SER A 36 -8.95 10.47 0.54
C SER A 36 -9.02 9.72 -0.81
N ASN A 37 -8.15 8.73 -1.04
CA ASN A 37 -8.20 7.87 -2.22
C ASN A 37 -9.41 6.93 -2.21
N HIS A 38 -9.90 6.50 -1.03
CA HIS A 38 -11.09 5.65 -1.00
C HIS A 38 -12.34 6.40 -1.52
N ALA A 39 -12.56 7.64 -1.09
CA ALA A 39 -13.67 8.46 -1.59
C ALA A 39 -13.53 8.76 -3.10
N LEU A 40 -12.31 9.06 -3.57
CA LEU A 40 -12.03 9.27 -4.99
C LEU A 40 -12.22 8.00 -5.83
N ASN A 41 -11.85 6.82 -5.31
CA ASN A 41 -12.05 5.54 -5.99
C ASN A 41 -13.54 5.21 -6.11
N ILE A 42 -14.34 5.49 -5.08
CA ILE A 42 -15.80 5.36 -5.16
C ILE A 42 -16.37 6.28 -6.24
N LEU A 43 -15.96 7.55 -6.30
CA LEU A 43 -16.42 8.47 -7.34
C LEU A 43 -16.06 7.98 -8.76
N LYS A 44 -14.84 7.48 -8.97
CA LYS A 44 -14.42 6.92 -10.26
C LYS A 44 -15.25 5.71 -10.65
N GLU A 45 -15.55 4.83 -9.70
CA GLU A 45 -16.34 3.63 -9.96
C GLU A 45 -17.77 3.98 -10.37
N ARG A 46 -18.38 4.99 -9.74
CA ARG A 46 -19.72 5.49 -10.09
C ARG A 46 -19.76 6.16 -11.46
N LEU A 47 -18.71 6.91 -11.82
CA LEU A 47 -18.54 7.47 -13.16
C LEU A 47 -18.42 6.35 -14.21
N ALA A 48 -17.63 5.32 -13.94
CA ALA A 48 -17.45 4.17 -14.84
C ALA A 48 -18.74 3.36 -15.02
N ARG A 49 -19.60 3.31 -13.99
CA ARG A 49 -20.94 2.72 -14.05
C ARG A 49 -21.98 3.63 -14.72
N GLY A 50 -21.65 4.89 -15.00
CA GLY A 50 -22.59 5.89 -15.51
C GLY A 50 -23.64 6.35 -14.51
N GLU A 51 -23.40 6.15 -13.21
CA GLU A 51 -24.31 6.61 -12.14
C GLU A 51 -24.19 8.12 -11.87
N ILE A 52 -23.07 8.73 -12.28
CA ILE A 52 -22.80 10.17 -12.18
C ILE A 52 -22.22 10.65 -13.51
N ASP A 53 -22.45 11.91 -13.84
CA ASP A 53 -21.85 12.54 -15.02
C ASP A 53 -20.40 13.02 -14.75
N ALA A 54 -19.65 13.31 -15.82
CA ALA A 54 -18.31 13.86 -15.72
C ALA A 54 -18.30 15.22 -14.99
N GLU A 55 -19.36 16.01 -15.12
CA GLU A 55 -19.51 17.29 -14.43
C GLU A 55 -19.63 17.11 -12.90
N GLU A 56 -20.52 16.21 -12.46
CA GLU A 56 -20.69 15.87 -11.04
C GLU A 56 -19.43 15.25 -10.42
N TYR A 57 -18.69 14.44 -11.19
CA TYR A 57 -17.42 13.87 -10.76
C TYR A 57 -16.39 14.96 -10.46
N GLU A 58 -16.25 15.97 -11.33
CA GLU A 58 -15.28 17.05 -11.14
C GLU A 58 -15.64 17.96 -9.95
N GLU A 59 -16.92 18.25 -9.72
CA GLU A 59 -17.34 18.99 -8.52
C GLU A 59 -16.98 18.24 -7.24
N LYS A 60 -17.36 16.96 -7.13
CA LYS A 60 -17.11 16.16 -5.92
C LYS A 60 -15.63 15.87 -5.70
N LYS A 61 -14.86 15.72 -6.77
CA LYS A 61 -13.40 15.56 -6.71
C LYS A 61 -12.71 16.80 -6.17
N ARG A 62 -13.18 18.01 -6.49
CA ARG A 62 -12.66 19.27 -5.92
C ARG A 62 -12.96 19.35 -4.43
N LEU A 63 -14.19 19.03 -4.03
CA LEU A 63 -14.61 19.02 -2.62
C LEU A 63 -13.85 18.02 -1.73
N LEU A 64 -13.33 16.92 -2.30
CA LEU A 64 -12.55 15.91 -1.57
C LEU A 64 -11.05 16.19 -1.50
N LYS A 65 -10.57 17.20 -2.23
CA LYS A 65 -9.14 17.57 -2.29
C LYS A 65 -8.80 18.72 -1.34
N ASP A 66 -9.81 19.45 -0.87
CA ASP A 66 -9.75 20.45 0.20
C ASP A 66 -10.06 19.82 1.58
#